data_AF-A0A8K0U1Y5-F1
#
_entry.id   AF-A0A8K0U1Y5-F1
#
_cell.length_a   1.000
_cell.length_b   1.000
_cell.length_c   1.000
_cell.angle_alpha   90.00
_cell.angle_beta   90.00
_cell.angle_gamma   90.00
#
_symmetry.space_group_name_H-M   'P 1'
#
loop_
_entity.id
_entity.type
_entity.pdbx_description
1 polymer ?
#
loop_
_entity_poly.entity_id
_entity_poly.type
_entity_poly.pdbx_seq_one_letter_code
_entity_poly.pdbx_strand_id
1 'polypeptide(L)'
;DYQGNLNWVPLQTPNETWSFQNLFVVDGLKGLNGSFLPGSESTLTTVDSVFVSVSMPNVNLYLENEGFSGPVSYDISNGLVSYVCNTTVHPNVALTATINGVDYPITSANNLLRPLSPLAPAGYCNVGLANKTTSPPYNLNFGLPFLRSVYLAFRFPTGNCPGFYGFAFPSGSTVNTTIVSQTPTSTSAQCLAFTTPTSTPQGSFSTAQNMGMSSTAYPVYGSPNQAPVALLGDLPVLSGIRVVFSTK
;
A
#
# COMPACT_ATOMS: atom_id res chain seq x y z
N ASP A 1 -1.01 14.05 -9.16
CA ASP A 1 -0.22 15.05 -8.43
C ASP A 1 -0.29 14.70 -6.95
N TYR A 2 0.66 15.17 -6.14
CA TYR A 2 0.70 14.87 -4.70
C TYR A 2 0.86 16.13 -3.84
N GLN A 3 0.62 16.01 -2.54
CA GLN A 3 0.86 17.05 -1.55
C GLN A 3 1.69 16.51 -0.39
N GLY A 4 2.42 17.40 0.29
CA GLY A 4 3.43 17.03 1.29
C GLY A 4 4.74 16.56 0.65
N ASN A 5 5.59 15.95 1.47
CA ASN A 5 6.88 15.41 1.03
C ASN A 5 6.76 13.94 0.65
N LEU A 6 7.50 13.51 -0.38
CA LEU A 6 7.65 12.09 -0.67
C LEU A 6 8.47 11.42 0.44
N ASN A 7 7.84 10.48 1.12
CA ASN A 7 8.47 9.61 2.09
C ASN A 7 9.03 8.38 1.38
N TRP A 8 10.35 8.39 1.18
CA TRP A 8 11.06 7.33 0.49
C TRP A 8 11.49 6.24 1.47
N VAL A 9 11.11 5.00 1.20
CA VAL A 9 11.54 3.82 1.94
C VAL A 9 12.31 2.86 1.02
N PRO A 10 13.46 2.33 1.48
CA PRO A 10 14.24 1.39 0.70
C PRO A 10 13.53 0.04 0.64
N LEU A 11 13.56 -0.57 -0.55
CA LEU A 11 13.22 -1.97 -0.71
C LEU A 11 14.31 -2.83 -0.07
N GLN A 12 13.88 -3.96 0.47
CA GLN A 12 14.76 -5.02 0.93
C GLN A 12 15.34 -5.78 -0.26
N THR A 13 16.58 -6.24 -0.11
CA THR A 13 17.19 -7.12 -1.11
C THR A 13 16.36 -8.41 -1.20
N PRO A 14 15.82 -8.77 -2.38
CA PRO A 14 15.05 -9.98 -2.55
C PRO A 14 15.88 -11.21 -2.16
N ASN A 15 15.26 -12.16 -1.47
CA ASN A 15 15.79 -13.52 -1.33
C ASN A 15 15.14 -14.39 -2.40
N GLU A 16 15.89 -15.34 -2.97
CA GLU A 16 15.44 -16.24 -4.04
C GLU A 16 14.19 -17.07 -3.66
N THR A 17 13.92 -17.22 -2.35
CA THR A 17 12.75 -17.94 -1.82
C THR A 17 11.49 -17.09 -1.65
N TRP A 18 11.56 -15.78 -1.90
CA TRP A 18 10.44 -14.87 -1.65
C TRP A 18 9.47 -14.84 -2.82
N SER A 19 8.18 -14.99 -2.53
CA SER A 19 7.11 -14.86 -3.52
C SER A 19 6.94 -13.43 -4.04
N PHE A 20 7.43 -12.43 -3.31
CA PHE A 20 7.38 -11.01 -3.67
C PHE A 20 8.79 -10.43 -3.62
N GLN A 21 9.19 -9.74 -4.68
CA GLN A 21 10.53 -9.17 -4.80
C GLN A 21 10.61 -7.72 -4.28
N ASN A 22 9.48 -7.02 -4.18
CA ASN A 22 9.44 -5.63 -3.72
C ASN A 22 8.92 -5.52 -2.28
N LEU A 23 9.69 -6.02 -1.32
CA LEU A 23 9.38 -5.90 0.11
C LEU A 23 10.03 -4.65 0.72
N PHE A 24 9.37 -4.05 1.70
CA PHE A 24 9.87 -2.91 2.48
C PHE A 24 9.38 -3.02 3.92
N VAL A 25 10.02 -2.30 4.85
CA VAL A 25 9.63 -2.30 6.26
C VAL A 25 8.69 -1.12 6.50
N VAL A 26 7.61 -1.38 7.25
CA VAL A 26 6.72 -0.34 7.77
C VAL A 26 6.78 -0.33 9.29
N ASP A 27 6.42 0.79 9.91
CA ASP A 27 6.39 0.88 11.37
C ASP A 27 5.23 0.07 11.95
N GLY A 28 4.11 0.03 11.23
CA GLY A 28 3.00 -0.88 11.50
C GLY A 28 1.64 -0.35 11.04
N LEU A 29 0.58 -1.04 11.48
CA LEU A 29 -0.81 -0.58 11.30
C LEU A 29 -1.35 -0.06 12.62
N LYS A 30 -2.09 1.05 12.60
CA LYS A 30 -2.80 1.60 13.75
C LYS A 30 -4.31 1.49 13.57
N GLY A 31 -5.02 1.22 14.67
CA GLY A 31 -6.48 1.28 14.73
C GLY A 31 -7.00 2.67 15.12
N LEU A 32 -8.29 2.74 15.48
CA LEU A 32 -8.99 3.98 15.85
C LEU A 32 -8.32 4.75 17.00
N ASN A 33 -7.84 4.04 18.03
CA ASN A 33 -7.17 4.64 19.19
C ASN A 33 -5.76 5.17 18.90
N GLY A 34 -5.23 5.01 17.67
CA GLY A 34 -3.89 5.43 17.29
C GLY A 34 -2.76 4.51 17.75
N SER A 35 -3.07 3.43 18.47
CA SER A 35 -2.09 2.41 18.88
C SER A 35 -1.85 1.41 17.76
N PHE A 36 -0.64 0.85 17.72
CA PHE A 36 -0.30 -0.19 16.76
C PHE A 36 -1.09 -1.49 17.04
N LEU A 37 -1.45 -2.18 15.95
CA LEU A 37 -2.07 -3.49 15.99
C LEU A 37 -0.99 -4.54 16.32
N PRO A 38 -1.21 -5.41 17.31
CA PRO A 38 -0.22 -6.41 17.69
C PRO A 38 0.19 -7.31 16.52
N GLY A 39 1.50 -7.43 16.31
CA GLY A 39 2.09 -8.25 15.26
C GLY A 39 2.19 -7.55 13.90
N SER A 40 1.72 -6.29 13.80
CA SER A 40 1.92 -5.46 12.61
C SER A 40 3.18 -4.60 12.69
N GLU A 41 3.84 -4.51 13.85
CA GLU A 41 4.93 -3.57 14.07
C GLU A 41 6.24 -3.97 13.37
N SER A 42 6.96 -2.96 12.87
CA SER A 42 8.31 -3.08 12.28
C SER A 42 8.44 -4.27 11.32
N THR A 43 7.47 -4.42 10.41
CA THR A 43 7.29 -5.66 9.67
C THR A 43 7.49 -5.52 8.17
N LEU A 44 7.94 -6.62 7.56
CA LEU A 44 8.05 -6.72 6.11
C LEU A 44 6.66 -6.65 5.48
N THR A 45 6.55 -5.79 4.48
CA THR A 45 5.31 -5.43 3.82
C THR A 45 5.52 -5.46 2.32
N THR A 46 4.49 -5.84 1.59
CA THR A 46 4.44 -5.74 0.13
C THR A 46 3.30 -4.84 -0.31
N VAL A 47 3.38 -4.35 -1.55
CA VAL A 47 2.28 -3.67 -2.24
C VAL A 47 1.81 -4.57 -3.36
N ASP A 48 0.51 -4.81 -3.42
CA ASP A 48 -0.11 -5.69 -4.41
C ASP A 48 -1.38 -5.08 -4.96
N SER A 49 -1.30 -4.53 -6.17
CA SER A 49 -2.44 -3.83 -6.74
C SER A 49 -3.55 -4.72 -7.31
N VAL A 50 -3.35 -6.03 -7.40
CA VAL A 50 -4.43 -6.98 -7.71
C VAL A 50 -5.07 -7.51 -6.45
N PHE A 51 -4.44 -7.32 -5.30
CA PHE A 51 -5.05 -7.63 -4.02
C PHE A 51 -6.08 -6.57 -3.64
N VAL A 52 -7.32 -7.01 -3.50
CA VAL A 52 -8.46 -6.10 -3.27
C VAL A 52 -8.57 -5.60 -1.83
N SER A 53 -7.78 -6.15 -0.90
CA SER A 53 -7.86 -5.88 0.55
C SER A 53 -6.53 -5.34 1.10
N VAL A 54 -6.50 -5.00 2.38
CA VAL A 54 -5.27 -4.94 3.18
C VAL A 54 -5.20 -6.23 3.98
N SER A 55 -4.12 -7.01 3.81
CA SER A 55 -3.94 -8.23 4.60
C SER A 55 -3.13 -7.92 5.85
N MET A 56 -3.58 -8.42 6.98
CA MET A 56 -2.89 -8.26 8.26
C MET A 56 -2.78 -9.61 9.00
N PRO A 57 -1.89 -9.72 10.00
CA PRO A 57 -1.64 -10.99 10.68
C PRO A 57 -2.89 -11.57 11.35
N ASN A 58 -3.70 -10.72 11.95
CA ASN A 58 -4.90 -11.14 12.66
C ASN A 58 -5.99 -10.05 12.59
N VAL A 59 -6.94 -10.23 11.67
CA VAL A 59 -8.12 -9.36 11.52
C VAL A 59 -9.08 -9.53 12.70
N ASN A 60 -9.20 -10.72 13.29
CA ASN A 60 -10.09 -10.93 14.42
C ASN A 60 -9.67 -10.06 15.61
N LEU A 61 -8.36 -9.95 15.87
CA LEU A 61 -7.83 -9.08 16.91
C LEU A 61 -8.18 -7.59 16.68
N TYR A 62 -8.19 -7.16 15.42
CA TYR A 62 -8.64 -5.81 15.06
C TYR A 62 -10.15 -5.63 15.36
N LEU A 63 -10.98 -6.62 15.03
CA LEU A 63 -12.44 -6.53 15.16
C LEU A 63 -12.93 -6.66 16.59
N GLU A 64 -12.37 -7.59 17.35
CA GLU A 64 -12.75 -7.90 18.74
C GLU A 64 -12.36 -6.79 19.72
N ASN A 65 -11.48 -5.87 19.31
CA ASN A 65 -11.05 -4.74 20.11
C ASN A 65 -11.67 -3.44 19.59
N GLU A 66 -12.69 -2.93 20.30
CA GLU A 66 -13.36 -1.67 19.95
C GLU A 66 -12.41 -0.46 19.96
N GLY A 67 -11.27 -0.52 20.67
CA GLY A 67 -10.23 0.48 20.59
C GLY A 67 -9.56 0.54 19.22
N PHE A 68 -9.58 -0.54 18.45
CA PHE A 68 -9.04 -0.61 17.10
C PHE A 68 -10.10 -0.43 16.03
N SER A 69 -11.19 -1.20 16.07
CA SER A 69 -12.25 -1.18 15.05
C SER A 69 -13.28 -0.07 15.26
N GLY A 70 -13.39 0.46 16.49
CA GLY A 70 -14.49 1.33 16.90
C GLY A 70 -15.74 0.57 17.32
N PRO A 71 -16.78 1.28 17.78
CA PRO A 71 -18.06 0.67 18.18
C PRO A 71 -18.88 0.30 16.93
N VAL A 72 -18.48 -0.77 16.26
CA VAL A 72 -19.07 -1.22 15.00
C VAL A 72 -19.69 -2.60 15.15
N SER A 73 -20.91 -2.77 14.66
CA SER A 73 -21.51 -4.09 14.48
C SER A 73 -20.98 -4.71 13.19
N TYR A 74 -20.40 -5.91 13.32
CA TYR A 74 -19.80 -6.62 12.20
C TYR A 74 -20.36 -8.04 12.07
N ASP A 75 -20.26 -8.59 10.87
CA ASP A 75 -20.46 -10.00 10.56
C ASP A 75 -19.22 -10.54 9.83
N ILE A 76 -18.88 -11.79 10.09
CA ILE A 76 -17.83 -12.52 9.38
C ILE A 76 -18.49 -13.69 8.65
N SER A 77 -18.85 -13.46 7.40
CA SER A 77 -19.43 -14.49 6.53
C SER A 77 -18.49 -14.76 5.36
N ASN A 78 -18.26 -16.05 5.05
CA ASN A 78 -17.34 -16.49 3.99
C ASN A 78 -15.90 -15.94 4.13
N GLY A 79 -15.44 -15.69 5.36
CA GLY A 79 -14.11 -15.13 5.62
C GLY A 79 -13.95 -13.65 5.27
N LEU A 80 -15.05 -12.96 4.94
CA LEU A 80 -15.08 -11.53 4.69
C LEU A 80 -15.69 -10.81 5.89
N VAL A 81 -15.04 -9.74 6.30
CA VAL A 81 -15.56 -8.84 7.33
C VAL A 81 -16.55 -7.90 6.67
N SER A 82 -17.73 -7.76 7.28
CA SER A 82 -18.77 -6.85 6.81
C SER A 82 -19.29 -6.02 7.96
N TYR A 83 -19.47 -4.71 7.76
CA TYR A 83 -20.07 -3.82 8.76
C TYR A 83 -21.51 -3.52 8.41
N VAL A 84 -22.36 -3.36 9.42
CA VAL A 84 -23.75 -2.92 9.21
C VAL A 84 -23.74 -1.54 8.54
N CYS A 85 -24.41 -1.41 7.40
CA CYS A 85 -24.47 -0.17 6.62
C CYS A 85 -25.86 0.15 6.05
N ASN A 86 -26.91 -0.50 6.56
CA ASN A 86 -28.31 -0.20 6.25
C ASN A 86 -28.86 1.03 6.99
N THR A 87 -28.00 1.81 7.63
CA THR A 87 -28.34 3.01 8.39
C THR A 87 -28.01 4.27 7.58
N THR A 88 -28.57 5.42 7.97
CA THR A 88 -28.25 6.74 7.38
C THR A 88 -26.82 7.21 7.67
N VAL A 89 -26.11 6.56 8.60
CA VAL A 89 -24.73 6.86 8.99
C VAL A 89 -23.86 5.68 8.59
N HIS A 90 -23.03 5.86 7.57
CA HIS A 90 -22.07 4.83 7.19
C HIS A 90 -21.07 4.56 8.33
N PRO A 91 -20.73 3.28 8.59
CA PRO A 91 -19.78 2.95 9.64
C PRO A 91 -18.40 3.51 9.27
N ASN A 92 -17.59 3.86 10.27
CA ASN A 92 -16.23 4.33 10.03
C ASN A 92 -15.24 3.21 10.30
N VAL A 93 -14.58 2.72 9.25
CA VAL A 93 -13.44 1.80 9.36
C VAL A 93 -12.17 2.63 9.52
N ALA A 94 -11.55 2.58 10.70
CA ALA A 94 -10.31 3.29 10.99
C ALA A 94 -9.12 2.34 10.87
N LEU A 95 -8.26 2.59 9.88
CA LEU A 95 -6.97 1.93 9.73
C LEU A 95 -5.96 2.94 9.19
N THR A 96 -4.78 2.98 9.79
CA THR A 96 -3.70 3.86 9.38
C THR A 96 -2.44 3.04 9.20
N ALA A 97 -1.76 3.17 8.07
CA ALA A 97 -0.42 2.61 7.88
C ALA A 97 0.61 3.65 8.29
N THR A 98 1.50 3.32 9.22
CA THR A 98 2.63 4.18 9.58
C THR A 98 3.87 3.67 8.88
N ILE A 99 4.48 4.53 8.07
CA ILE A 99 5.65 4.20 7.25
C ILE A 99 6.71 5.26 7.51
N ASN A 100 7.85 4.87 8.04
CA ASN A 100 8.98 5.77 8.34
C ASN A 100 8.54 7.04 9.10
N GLY A 101 7.69 6.86 10.12
CA GLY A 101 7.16 7.91 11.00
C GLY A 101 5.99 8.72 10.45
N VAL A 102 5.56 8.49 9.21
CA VAL A 102 4.42 9.20 8.59
C VAL A 102 3.19 8.31 8.60
N ASP A 103 2.07 8.85 9.04
CA ASP A 103 0.77 8.20 9.10
C ASP A 103 0.01 8.40 7.78
N TYR A 104 -0.43 7.29 7.19
CA TYR A 104 -1.26 7.25 5.98
C TYR A 104 -2.63 6.67 6.33
N PRO A 105 -3.65 7.52 6.59
CA PRO A 105 -4.99 7.05 6.90
C PRO A 105 -5.65 6.39 5.69
N ILE A 106 -6.12 5.16 5.86
CA ILE A 106 -6.85 4.40 4.84
C ILE A 106 -8.34 4.61 5.09
N THR A 107 -8.90 5.69 4.56
CA THR A 107 -10.25 6.16 4.96
C THR A 107 -11.39 5.22 4.55
N SER A 108 -12.43 5.18 5.38
CA SER A 108 -13.58 4.29 5.22
C SER A 108 -14.37 4.52 3.92
N ALA A 109 -14.79 5.75 3.64
CA ALA A 109 -15.78 6.08 2.60
C ALA A 109 -15.34 5.79 1.14
N ASN A 110 -14.04 5.62 0.87
CA ASN A 110 -13.52 5.43 -0.49
C ASN A 110 -12.49 4.31 -0.64
N ASN A 111 -11.97 3.77 0.48
CA ASN A 111 -10.88 2.80 0.44
C ASN A 111 -11.28 1.47 1.08
N LEU A 112 -11.69 1.49 2.36
CA LEU A 112 -11.94 0.27 3.12
C LEU A 112 -13.37 -0.26 2.99
N LEU A 113 -14.38 0.60 3.02
CA LEU A 113 -15.74 0.14 2.75
C LEU A 113 -15.90 -0.07 1.25
N ARG A 114 -16.33 -1.27 0.90
CA ARG A 114 -16.73 -1.58 -0.46
C ARG A 114 -18.22 -1.29 -0.61
N PRO A 115 -18.64 -0.78 -1.78
CA PRO A 115 -20.06 -0.66 -2.09
C PRO A 115 -20.73 -2.03 -1.99
N LEU A 116 -22.06 -2.02 -1.80
CA LEU A 116 -22.90 -3.20 -1.72
C LEU A 116 -22.56 -4.17 -2.86
N SER A 117 -21.91 -5.27 -2.50
CA SER A 117 -21.57 -6.36 -3.40
C SER A 117 -22.57 -7.49 -3.17
N PRO A 118 -22.90 -8.31 -4.17
CA PRO A 118 -23.70 -9.53 -3.94
C PRO A 118 -23.05 -10.50 -2.95
N LEU A 119 -21.76 -10.29 -2.61
CA LEU A 119 -21.05 -11.05 -1.59
C LEU A 119 -21.28 -10.52 -0.17
N ALA A 120 -21.80 -9.30 -0.01
CA ALA A 120 -22.12 -8.74 1.29
C ALA A 120 -23.53 -9.21 1.72
N PRO A 121 -23.72 -9.60 3.00
CA PRO A 121 -25.06 -9.84 3.53
C PRO A 121 -25.98 -8.63 3.34
N ALA A 122 -27.28 -8.87 3.24
CA ALA A 122 -28.26 -7.80 3.09
C ALA A 122 -28.18 -6.81 4.27
N GLY A 123 -27.92 -5.53 3.95
CA GLY A 123 -27.76 -4.47 4.93
C GLY A 123 -26.34 -4.31 5.50
N TYR A 124 -25.36 -5.02 4.95
CA TYR A 124 -23.95 -4.94 5.32
C TYR A 124 -23.08 -4.47 4.16
N CYS A 125 -21.94 -3.86 4.48
CA CYS A 125 -20.92 -3.41 3.55
C CYS A 125 -19.62 -4.14 3.85
N ASN A 126 -19.05 -4.80 2.85
CA ASN A 126 -17.79 -5.51 3.00
C ASN A 126 -16.66 -4.53 3.32
N VAL A 127 -15.80 -4.92 4.25
CA VAL A 127 -14.59 -4.20 4.61
C VAL A 127 -13.42 -4.86 3.89
N GLY A 128 -12.57 -4.04 3.27
CA GLY A 128 -11.37 -4.46 2.56
C GLY A 128 -10.23 -4.91 3.47
N LEU A 129 -10.50 -5.71 4.49
CA LEU A 129 -9.51 -6.34 5.37
C LEU A 129 -9.52 -7.85 5.13
N ALA A 130 -8.35 -8.48 5.23
CA ALA A 130 -8.23 -9.93 5.11
C ALA A 130 -7.18 -10.46 6.08
N ASN A 131 -7.42 -11.66 6.61
CA ASN A 131 -6.34 -12.38 7.28
C ASN A 131 -5.27 -12.70 6.25
N LYS A 132 -4.01 -12.57 6.66
CA LYS A 132 -2.88 -13.04 5.87
C LYS A 132 -2.98 -14.56 5.73
N THR A 133 -2.98 -15.06 4.49
CA THR A 133 -3.04 -16.49 4.17
C THR A 133 -1.76 -17.03 3.54
N THR A 134 -0.81 -16.16 3.20
CA THR A 134 0.45 -16.50 2.55
C THR A 134 1.54 -16.82 3.57
N SER A 135 2.43 -17.74 3.19
CA SER A 135 3.61 -18.07 4.00
C SER A 135 4.56 -16.87 4.09
N PRO A 136 5.38 -16.73 5.16
CA PRO A 136 6.43 -15.70 5.29
C PRO A 136 7.25 -15.52 3.99
N PRO A 137 7.78 -14.30 3.73
CA PRO A 137 8.46 -13.46 4.73
C PRO A 137 7.73 -12.18 5.19
N TYR A 138 6.69 -11.71 4.50
CA TYR A 138 6.01 -10.44 4.83
C TYR A 138 4.83 -10.68 5.76
N ASN A 139 4.46 -9.74 6.62
CA ASN A 139 3.29 -9.84 7.50
C ASN A 139 2.12 -8.95 7.07
N LEU A 140 2.37 -8.03 6.15
CA LEU A 140 1.36 -7.13 5.60
C LEU A 140 1.38 -7.14 4.08
N ASN A 141 0.18 -7.15 3.47
CA ASN A 141 0.01 -6.91 2.04
C ASN A 141 -0.90 -5.70 1.86
N PHE A 142 -0.34 -4.63 1.31
CA PHE A 142 -1.05 -3.40 1.02
C PHE A 142 -1.62 -3.45 -0.39
N GLY A 143 -2.90 -3.81 -0.45
CA GLY A 143 -3.64 -3.84 -1.69
C GLY A 143 -4.33 -2.54 -2.05
N LEU A 144 -5.37 -2.65 -2.87
CA LEU A 144 -6.11 -1.52 -3.44
C LEU A 144 -6.59 -0.46 -2.43
N PRO A 145 -7.11 -0.81 -1.24
CA PRO A 145 -7.53 0.20 -0.28
C PRO A 145 -6.37 1.14 0.11
N PHE A 146 -5.19 0.58 0.40
CA PHE A 146 -4.02 1.38 0.71
C PHE A 146 -3.56 2.19 -0.50
N LEU A 147 -3.46 1.56 -1.67
CA LEU A 147 -3.00 2.20 -2.91
C LEU A 147 -3.89 3.37 -3.36
N ARG A 148 -5.18 3.36 -3.05
CA ARG A 148 -6.11 4.47 -3.31
C ARG A 148 -5.94 5.63 -2.31
N SER A 149 -5.41 5.34 -1.12
CA SER A 149 -5.20 6.32 -0.05
C SER A 149 -3.90 7.11 -0.19
N VAL A 150 -2.98 6.67 -1.05
CA VAL A 150 -1.64 7.26 -1.20
C VAL A 150 -1.34 7.60 -2.66
N TYR A 151 -0.47 8.58 -2.85
CA TYR A 151 0.31 8.69 -4.07
C TYR A 151 1.53 7.77 -3.95
N LEU A 152 1.73 6.90 -4.95
CA LEU A 152 2.84 5.96 -5.00
C LEU A 152 3.82 6.34 -6.11
N ALA A 153 5.08 6.54 -5.73
CA ALA A 153 6.21 6.60 -6.64
C ALA A 153 7.07 5.34 -6.47
N PHE A 154 7.66 4.88 -7.56
CA PHE A 154 8.65 3.79 -7.54
C PHE A 154 9.95 4.25 -8.16
N ARG A 155 11.05 3.96 -7.48
CA ARG A 155 12.41 4.18 -7.98
C ARG A 155 13.09 2.84 -8.17
N PHE A 156 13.59 2.62 -9.38
CA PHE A 156 14.41 1.46 -9.69
C PHE A 156 15.75 1.50 -8.93
N PRO A 157 16.31 0.34 -8.56
CA PRO A 157 17.66 0.28 -8.04
C PRO A 157 18.65 0.87 -9.07
N THR A 158 19.72 1.50 -8.57
CA THR A 158 20.76 2.11 -9.41
C THR A 158 22.13 1.94 -8.75
N GLY A 159 23.07 1.25 -9.39
CA GLY A 159 24.40 1.01 -8.81
C GLY A 159 24.32 0.30 -7.45
N ASN A 160 24.85 0.96 -6.41
CA ASN A 160 24.81 0.47 -5.02
C ASN A 160 23.55 0.89 -4.24
N CYS A 161 22.61 1.59 -4.88
CA CYS A 161 21.37 2.02 -4.24
C CYS A 161 20.25 1.00 -4.48
N PRO A 162 19.49 0.60 -3.43
CA PRO A 162 18.36 -0.28 -3.60
C PRO A 162 17.23 0.41 -4.38
N GLY A 163 16.19 -0.35 -4.74
CA GLY A 163 14.94 0.26 -5.17
C GLY A 163 14.28 1.00 -4.00
N PHE A 164 13.38 1.94 -4.30
CA PHE A 164 12.62 2.66 -3.27
C PHE A 164 11.14 2.76 -3.64
N TYR A 165 10.26 2.67 -2.64
CA TYR A 165 8.91 3.20 -2.72
C TYR A 165 8.87 4.60 -2.13
N GLY A 166 8.20 5.51 -2.81
CA GLY A 166 7.90 6.86 -2.34
C GLY A 166 6.41 6.99 -2.08
N PHE A 167 6.04 7.37 -0.86
CA PHE A 167 4.65 7.59 -0.47
C PHE A 167 4.40 9.08 -0.23
N ALA A 168 3.27 9.58 -0.71
CA ALA A 168 2.78 10.92 -0.39
C ALA A 168 1.25 10.93 -0.35
N PHE A 169 0.66 12.07 -0.02
CA PHE A 169 -0.79 12.23 -0.05
C PHE A 169 -1.24 12.64 -1.45
N PRO A 170 -2.31 12.04 -2.01
CA PRO A 170 -2.88 12.50 -3.27
C PRO A 170 -3.29 13.98 -3.16
N SER A 171 -3.04 14.77 -4.20
CA SER A 171 -3.51 16.17 -4.25
C SER A 171 -5.03 16.22 -4.12
N GLY A 172 -5.53 17.17 -3.31
CA GLY A 172 -6.96 17.31 -3.05
C GLY A 172 -7.53 16.26 -2.09
N SER A 173 -6.68 15.43 -1.47
CA SER A 173 -7.15 14.54 -0.40
C SER A 173 -7.62 15.33 0.82
N THR A 174 -8.61 14.79 1.53
CA THR A 174 -9.20 15.39 2.74
C THR A 174 -8.40 15.07 4.01
N VAL A 175 -7.15 14.63 3.86
CA VAL A 175 -6.28 14.29 4.99
C VAL A 175 -5.89 15.57 5.73
N ASN A 176 -5.88 15.52 7.07
CA ASN A 176 -5.54 16.66 7.92
C ASN A 176 -4.15 17.22 7.58
N THR A 177 -4.02 18.54 7.50
CA THR A 177 -2.75 19.23 7.23
C THR A 177 -1.66 18.89 8.23
N THR A 178 -2.00 18.58 9.49
CA THR A 178 -1.01 18.13 10.48
C THR A 178 -0.36 16.80 10.10
N ILE A 179 -1.15 15.87 9.55
CA ILE A 179 -0.67 14.59 9.01
C ILE A 179 0.15 14.84 7.74
N VAL A 180 -0.34 15.69 6.83
CA VAL A 180 0.38 16.05 5.58
C VAL A 180 1.74 16.69 5.86
N SER A 181 1.87 17.40 6.98
CA SER A 181 3.11 18.05 7.40
C SER A 181 4.10 17.14 8.13
N GLN A 182 3.74 15.88 8.42
CA GLN A 182 4.65 14.94 9.04
C GLN A 182 5.89 14.72 8.17
N THR A 183 7.05 14.66 8.83
CA THR A 183 8.33 14.44 8.16
C THR A 183 8.81 13.00 8.40
N PRO A 184 9.38 12.34 7.38
CA PRO A 184 9.95 11.01 7.56
C PRO A 184 11.04 10.99 8.64
N THR A 185 11.06 9.95 9.48
CA THR A 185 12.05 9.78 10.56
C THR A 185 13.47 9.59 10.02
N SER A 186 13.59 9.03 8.81
CA SER A 186 14.87 8.86 8.13
C SER A 186 14.77 9.21 6.65
N THR A 187 15.80 9.84 6.10
CA THR A 187 15.94 10.07 4.66
C THR A 187 17.32 9.64 4.21
N SER A 188 17.41 8.64 3.34
CA SER A 188 18.69 8.28 2.71
C SER A 188 19.02 9.29 1.61
N ALA A 189 19.59 10.44 2.00
CA ALA A 189 19.84 11.56 1.09
C ALA A 189 20.80 11.19 -0.07
N GLN A 190 21.75 10.28 0.15
CA GLN A 190 22.73 9.90 -0.87
C GLN A 190 22.11 9.13 -2.03
N CYS A 191 21.24 8.16 -1.74
CA CYS A 191 20.57 7.37 -2.78
C CYS A 191 19.36 8.08 -3.39
N LEU A 192 18.98 9.24 -2.86
CA LEU A 192 17.84 10.04 -3.32
C LEU A 192 18.27 11.37 -3.95
N ALA A 193 19.57 11.63 -4.10
CA ALA A 193 20.07 12.77 -4.86
C ALA A 193 19.81 12.54 -6.36
N PHE A 194 18.88 13.31 -6.93
CA PHE A 194 18.47 13.19 -8.34
C PHE A 194 19.27 14.15 -9.22
N THR A 195 19.63 13.70 -10.41
CA THR A 195 19.80 14.62 -11.55
C THR A 195 18.44 14.81 -12.20
N THR A 196 18.05 16.05 -12.48
CA THR A 196 16.76 16.35 -13.11
C THR A 196 16.67 15.62 -14.45
N PRO A 197 15.61 14.82 -14.69
CA PRO A 197 15.43 14.15 -15.97
C PRO A 197 15.40 15.17 -17.10
N THR A 198 16.23 14.97 -18.12
CA THR A 198 16.29 15.88 -19.29
C THR A 198 15.20 15.61 -20.32
N SER A 199 14.35 14.59 -20.11
CA SER A 199 13.17 14.38 -20.95
C SER A 199 12.01 13.76 -20.19
N THR A 200 10.80 14.09 -20.61
CA THR A 200 9.56 13.53 -20.09
C THR A 200 9.43 12.06 -20.52
N PRO A 201 9.22 11.11 -19.59
CA PRO A 201 8.91 9.73 -19.95
C PRO A 201 7.61 9.68 -20.75
N GLN A 202 7.59 8.92 -21.85
CA GLN A 202 6.38 8.64 -22.60
C GLN A 202 5.67 7.46 -21.93
N GLY A 203 4.49 7.68 -21.36
CA GLY A 203 3.75 6.62 -20.67
C GLY A 203 3.29 5.53 -21.64
N SER A 204 3.75 4.30 -21.44
CA SER A 204 3.20 3.11 -22.09
C SER A 204 2.18 2.46 -21.16
N PHE A 205 0.92 2.40 -21.59
CA PHE A 205 -0.15 1.73 -20.84
C PHE A 205 -0.28 0.28 -21.32
N SER A 206 -0.19 -0.68 -20.40
CA SER A 206 -0.47 -2.10 -20.65
C SER A 206 -1.67 -2.53 -19.80
N THR A 207 -2.52 -3.39 -20.35
CA THR A 207 -3.67 -3.96 -19.61
C THR A 207 -3.19 -4.99 -18.58
N ALA A 208 -3.98 -5.21 -17.52
CA ALA A 208 -3.68 -6.20 -16.47
C ALA A 208 -3.38 -7.60 -17.05
N GLN A 209 -4.14 -8.02 -18.07
CA GLN A 209 -3.93 -9.29 -18.76
C GLN A 209 -2.60 -9.35 -19.54
N ASN A 210 -2.14 -8.25 -20.12
CA ASN A 210 -0.85 -8.20 -20.82
C ASN A 210 0.33 -8.15 -19.85
N MET A 211 0.13 -7.63 -18.63
CA MET A 211 1.17 -7.53 -17.60
C MET A 211 1.34 -8.81 -16.78
N GLY A 212 0.24 -9.52 -16.46
CA GLY A 212 0.29 -10.82 -15.78
C GLY A 212 1.02 -11.93 -16.56
N MET A 213 1.26 -11.73 -17.87
CA MET A 213 2.05 -12.62 -18.73
C MET A 213 3.39 -12.02 -19.16
N SER A 214 3.74 -10.82 -18.70
CA SER A 214 4.94 -10.11 -19.12
C SER A 214 6.18 -10.67 -18.42
N SER A 215 7.09 -11.29 -19.18
CA SER A 215 8.45 -11.60 -18.73
C SER A 215 9.42 -10.42 -18.89
N THR A 216 8.89 -9.22 -19.16
CA THR A 216 9.70 -8.03 -19.45
C THR A 216 10.49 -7.63 -18.21
N ALA A 217 11.80 -7.79 -18.28
CA ALA A 217 12.74 -7.35 -17.27
C ALA A 217 13.46 -6.08 -17.74
N TYR A 218 13.72 -5.15 -16.81
CA TYR A 218 14.31 -3.86 -17.10
C TYR A 218 15.79 -3.85 -16.66
N PRO A 219 16.71 -3.34 -17.48
CA PRO A 219 18.13 -3.27 -17.12
C PRO A 219 18.33 -2.32 -15.94
N VAL A 220 19.26 -2.66 -15.04
CA VAL A 220 19.61 -1.81 -13.89
C VAL A 220 20.54 -0.69 -14.35
N TYR A 221 20.08 0.55 -14.21
CA TYR A 221 20.88 1.71 -14.60
C TYR A 221 22.14 1.84 -13.72
N GLY A 222 23.29 2.12 -14.34
CA GLY A 222 24.58 2.24 -13.66
C GLY A 222 25.25 0.92 -13.26
N SER A 223 24.59 -0.23 -13.47
CA SER A 223 25.12 -1.56 -13.19
C SER A 223 24.85 -2.52 -14.36
N PRO A 224 25.63 -2.46 -15.45
CA PRO A 224 25.41 -3.30 -16.64
C PRO A 224 25.57 -4.80 -16.38
N ASN A 225 26.18 -5.18 -15.26
CA ASN A 225 26.41 -6.58 -14.86
C ASN A 225 25.32 -7.12 -13.91
N GLN A 226 24.38 -6.29 -13.44
CA GLN A 226 23.28 -6.77 -12.59
C GLN A 226 22.19 -7.44 -13.45
N ALA A 227 21.61 -8.50 -12.90
CA ALA A 227 20.45 -9.15 -13.51
C ALA A 227 19.32 -8.12 -13.71
N PRO A 228 18.68 -8.10 -14.90
CA PRO A 228 17.52 -7.26 -15.14
C PRO A 228 16.43 -7.48 -14.09
N VAL A 229 15.79 -6.40 -13.64
CA VAL A 229 14.73 -6.46 -12.64
C VAL A 229 13.40 -6.66 -13.37
N ALA A 230 12.76 -7.79 -13.15
CA ALA A 230 11.39 -8.00 -13.54
C ALA A 230 10.47 -7.19 -12.60
N LEU A 231 9.55 -6.41 -13.17
CA LEU A 231 8.42 -5.90 -12.40
C LEU A 231 7.43 -7.06 -12.23
N LEU A 232 7.68 -7.92 -11.24
CA LEU A 232 6.75 -8.97 -10.83
C LEU A 232 5.78 -8.41 -9.80
N GLY A 233 4.51 -8.35 -10.18
CA GLY A 233 3.46 -7.70 -9.41
C GLY A 233 2.86 -6.56 -10.21
N ASP A 234 1.63 -6.80 -10.67
CA ASP A 234 0.76 -5.86 -11.35
C ASP A 234 0.76 -4.47 -10.68
N LEU A 235 0.73 -3.42 -11.50
CA LEU A 235 0.03 -2.17 -11.21
C LEU A 235 -0.92 -1.98 -12.39
N PRO A 236 -2.14 -2.56 -12.39
CA PRO A 236 -3.09 -2.24 -13.41
C PRO A 236 -3.28 -0.73 -13.38
N VAL A 237 -3.37 -0.17 -14.57
CA VAL A 237 -3.92 1.15 -14.82
C VAL A 237 -5.38 1.09 -14.35
N LEU A 238 -5.60 1.13 -13.04
CA LEU A 238 -6.90 1.41 -12.46
C LEU A 238 -7.05 2.92 -12.57
N SER A 239 -8.07 3.33 -13.32
CA SER A 239 -8.54 4.70 -13.37
C SER A 239 -8.47 5.35 -11.98
N GLY A 240 -7.47 6.21 -11.76
CA GLY A 240 -7.24 6.90 -10.48
C GLY A 240 -5.85 6.72 -9.86
N ILE A 241 -5.11 5.66 -10.16
CA ILE A 241 -3.74 5.46 -9.65
C ILE A 241 -2.74 5.94 -10.70
N ARG A 242 -2.01 7.02 -10.39
CA ARG A 242 -0.90 7.49 -11.21
C ARG A 242 0.41 6.98 -10.62
N VAL A 243 0.96 5.93 -11.23
CA VAL A 243 2.31 5.45 -10.96
C VAL A 243 3.26 6.24 -11.86
N VAL A 244 4.13 7.04 -11.27
CA VAL A 244 5.19 7.71 -12.03
C VAL A 244 6.43 6.83 -11.98
N PHE A 245 6.79 6.28 -13.14
CA PHE A 245 8.06 5.63 -13.35
C PHE A 245 9.09 6.70 -13.71
N SER A 246 10.08 6.93 -12.83
CA SER A 246 11.26 7.70 -13.19
C SER A 246 12.32 6.73 -13.71
N THR A 247 12.41 6.60 -15.03
CA THR A 247 13.57 6.00 -15.68
C THR A 247 14.38 7.12 -16.32
N LYS A 248 15.33 7.65 -15.56
CA LYS A 248 16.46 8.49 -15.99
C LYS A 248 17.37 8.76 -14.81
#